data_AF-A0A7V9NQF1-F1
#
_entry.id   AF-A0A7V9NQF1-F1
#
_cell.length_a   1.000
_cell.length_b   1.000
_cell.length_c   1.000
_cell.angle_alpha   90.00
_cell.angle_beta   90.00
_cell.angle_gamma   90.00
#
_symmetry.space_group_name_H-M   'P 1'
#
loop_
_entity.id
_entity.type
_entity.pdbx_description
1 polymer ?
#
loop_
_entity_poly.entity_id
_entity_poly.type
_entity_poly.pdbx_seq_one_letter_code
_entity_poly.pdbx_strand_id
1 'polypeptide(L)'
;MWLIDHGCDLENKIDRGLYIGLDAAGTLEAFMVDGMPDAGRFRATIEPFLRDAARAGRDLRAFGEMVALLWDEGNAAAALALEDLWNGLAAWHAFALYCAYPAASLAGAVGLDAAAHVCASHTEMIAPASYRSGGLNEASVLPSRTFLPAPGAAGAADRFVTSALRSLGADHLLVRAKVVVAELASNAKVPFRVELTRHEGGVRVDVRLAGTAA
;
A
#
# COMPACT_ATOMS: atom_id res chain seq x y z
N MET A 1 12.93 13.21 12.69
CA MET A 1 12.55 12.61 11.39
C MET A 1 12.32 11.14 11.69
N TRP A 2 11.06 10.70 11.70
CA TRP A 2 10.60 9.48 12.40
C TRP A 2 11.47 8.23 12.18
N LEU A 3 12.03 8.05 10.98
CA LEU A 3 12.92 6.93 10.67
C LEU A 3 14.25 6.97 11.44
N ILE A 4 14.87 8.14 11.56
CA ILE A 4 16.11 8.34 12.35
C ILE A 4 15.83 8.07 13.82
N ASP A 5 14.67 8.54 14.30
CA ASP A 5 14.23 8.37 15.70
C ASP A 5 13.96 6.89 16.04
N HIS A 6 13.83 6.01 15.03
CA HIS A 6 13.69 4.55 15.17
C HIS A 6 14.96 3.78 14.72
N GLY A 7 16.12 4.43 14.71
CA GLY A 7 17.41 3.78 14.46
C GLY A 7 17.66 3.38 13.01
N CYS A 8 16.90 3.91 12.04
CA CYS A 8 17.31 3.80 10.65
C CYS A 8 18.44 4.78 10.34
N ASP A 9 19.61 4.23 10.05
CA ASP A 9 20.71 4.96 9.42
C ASP A 9 20.32 5.31 7.98
N LEU A 10 19.76 6.51 7.80
CA LEU A 10 19.36 7.00 6.49
C LEU A 10 20.55 7.39 5.63
N GLU A 11 21.62 7.93 6.22
CA GLU A 11 22.83 8.33 5.51
C GLU A 11 23.46 7.10 4.82
N ASN A 12 23.65 6.00 5.56
CA ASN A 12 24.16 4.77 4.97
C ASN A 12 23.24 4.21 3.87
N LYS A 13 21.93 4.34 4.03
CA LYS A 13 20.96 3.87 3.03
C LYS A 13 20.99 4.75 1.78
N ILE A 14 21.18 6.06 1.91
CA ILE A 14 21.33 6.99 0.78
C ILE A 14 22.63 6.67 0.04
N ASP A 15 23.76 6.58 0.76
CA ASP A 15 25.08 6.30 0.18
C ASP A 15 25.12 4.98 -0.60
N ARG A 16 24.34 4.00 -0.15
CA ARG A 16 24.22 2.69 -0.80
C ARG A 16 23.14 2.62 -1.88
N GLY A 17 22.44 3.73 -2.17
CA GLY A 17 21.33 3.77 -3.12
C GLY A 17 20.11 2.95 -2.70
N LEU A 18 19.97 2.65 -1.41
CA LEU A 18 18.86 1.89 -0.82
C LEU A 18 17.70 2.78 -0.35
N TYR A 19 17.88 4.10 -0.36
CA TYR A 19 16.85 5.08 -0.06
C TYR A 19 17.02 6.31 -0.96
N ILE A 20 15.92 6.76 -1.56
CA ILE A 20 15.84 7.99 -2.33
C ILE A 20 14.70 8.81 -1.70
N GLY A 21 15.04 9.98 -1.16
CA GLY A 21 14.07 10.93 -0.63
C GLY A 21 13.81 12.03 -1.65
N LEU A 22 12.53 12.29 -1.94
CA LEU A 22 12.10 13.38 -2.81
C LEU A 22 11.11 14.25 -2.02
N ASP A 23 11.21 15.56 -2.18
CA ASP A 23 10.21 16.49 -1.65
C ASP A 23 8.91 16.33 -2.45
N ALA A 24 7.82 15.96 -1.79
CA ALA A 24 6.57 15.62 -2.47
C ALA A 24 5.99 16.82 -3.24
N ALA A 25 5.92 18.00 -2.62
CA ALA A 25 5.35 19.20 -3.23
C ALA A 25 6.18 19.66 -4.44
N GLY A 26 7.49 19.81 -4.27
CA GLY A 26 8.38 20.22 -5.36
C GLY A 26 8.48 19.18 -6.48
N THR A 27 8.40 17.89 -6.17
CA THR A 27 8.35 16.83 -7.19
C THR A 27 7.04 16.88 -7.97
N LEU A 28 5.92 17.11 -7.28
CA LEU A 28 4.59 17.27 -7.88
C LEU A 28 4.57 18.47 -8.84
N GLU A 29 5.04 19.64 -8.40
CA GLU A 29 5.13 20.85 -9.23
C GLU A 29 5.86 20.62 -10.57
N ALA A 30 6.89 19.78 -10.58
CA ALA A 30 7.69 19.51 -11.78
C ALA A 30 6.88 18.89 -12.93
N PHE A 31 5.74 18.25 -12.65
CA PHE A 31 4.89 17.63 -13.67
C PHE A 31 3.44 18.12 -13.69
N MET A 32 3.09 19.15 -12.91
CA MET A 32 1.76 19.76 -12.98
C MET A 32 1.67 20.83 -14.08
N VAL A 33 0.58 20.83 -14.84
CA VAL A 33 0.24 21.80 -15.88
C VAL A 33 -1.24 22.14 -15.75
N ASP A 34 -1.56 23.42 -15.57
CA ASP A 34 -2.94 23.92 -15.44
C ASP A 34 -3.80 23.14 -14.42
N GLY A 35 -3.18 22.75 -13.30
CA GLY A 35 -3.85 22.00 -12.23
C GLY A 35 -4.02 20.50 -12.50
N MET A 36 -3.42 19.94 -13.56
CA MET A 36 -3.45 18.51 -13.87
C MET A 36 -2.04 17.93 -14.03
N PRO A 37 -1.80 16.66 -13.66
CA PRO A 37 -0.51 16.03 -13.92
C PRO A 37 -0.35 15.73 -15.41
N ASP A 38 0.77 16.16 -15.99
CA ASP A 38 1.16 15.82 -17.35
C ASP A 38 1.90 14.47 -17.39
N ALA A 39 1.40 13.55 -18.21
CA ALA A 39 1.94 12.19 -18.29
C ALA A 39 3.41 12.13 -18.75
N GLY A 40 3.80 12.99 -19.69
CA GLY A 40 5.15 13.02 -20.24
C GLY A 40 6.15 13.53 -19.22
N ARG A 41 5.81 14.64 -18.55
CA ARG A 41 6.60 15.23 -17.47
C ARG A 41 6.69 14.29 -16.27
N PHE A 42 5.58 13.68 -15.86
CA PHE A 42 5.56 12.70 -14.77
C PHE A 42 6.57 11.58 -15.05
N ARG A 43 6.52 11.00 -16.25
CA ARG A 43 7.45 9.94 -16.64
C ARG A 43 8.89 10.42 -16.65
N ALA A 44 9.16 11.60 -17.24
CA ALA A 44 10.50 12.18 -17.28
C ALA A 44 11.07 12.46 -15.88
N THR A 45 10.22 12.84 -14.93
CA THR A 45 10.61 13.11 -13.54
C THR A 45 10.81 11.83 -12.73
N ILE A 46 9.89 10.86 -12.80
CA ILE A 46 9.88 9.69 -11.90
C ILE A 46 10.74 8.52 -12.41
N GLU A 47 10.73 8.25 -13.73
CA GLU A 47 11.38 7.08 -14.30
C GLU A 47 12.91 7.00 -14.04
N PRO A 48 13.68 8.11 -14.04
CA PRO A 48 15.10 8.07 -13.68
C PRO A 48 15.34 7.48 -12.29
N PHE A 49 14.54 7.87 -11.29
CA PHE A 49 14.68 7.37 -9.92
C PHE A 49 14.36 5.88 -9.83
N LEU A 50 13.34 5.40 -10.55
CA LEU A 50 13.02 3.97 -10.59
C LEU A 50 14.15 3.17 -11.22
N ARG A 51 14.73 3.67 -12.32
CA ARG A 51 15.87 3.02 -13.01
C ARG A 51 17.10 2.95 -12.12
N ASP A 52 17.41 4.02 -11.41
CA ASP A 52 18.55 4.07 -10.51
C ASP A 52 18.35 3.11 -9.32
N ALA A 53 17.16 3.12 -8.71
CA ALA A 53 16.85 2.23 -7.61
C ALA A 53 16.83 0.75 -8.02
N ALA A 54 16.41 0.42 -9.25
CA ALA A 54 16.43 -0.94 -9.77
C ALA A 54 17.85 -1.52 -9.87
N ARG A 55 18.90 -0.69 -10.01
CA ARG A 55 20.31 -1.15 -10.04
C ARG A 55 20.75 -1.79 -8.72
N ALA A 56 20.07 -1.52 -7.62
CA ALA A 56 20.36 -2.14 -6.33
C ALA A 56 20.03 -3.64 -6.28
N GLY A 57 19.31 -4.18 -7.29
CA GLY A 57 18.98 -5.61 -7.37
C GLY A 57 18.01 -6.08 -6.27
N ARG A 58 17.18 -5.17 -5.75
CA ARG A 58 16.19 -5.43 -4.69
C ARG A 58 14.80 -4.99 -5.16
N ASP A 59 13.78 -5.55 -4.53
CA ASP A 59 12.39 -5.12 -4.75
C ASP A 59 12.23 -3.63 -4.42
N LEU A 60 11.75 -2.87 -5.40
CA LEU A 60 11.54 -1.44 -5.26
C LEU A 60 10.20 -1.13 -4.57
N ARG A 61 10.24 -0.21 -3.62
CA ARG A 61 9.06 0.32 -2.93
C ARG A 61 9.05 1.82 -3.05
N ALA A 62 8.00 2.37 -3.64
CA ALA A 62 7.72 3.79 -3.68
C ALA A 62 6.67 4.12 -2.62
N PHE A 63 6.90 5.18 -1.86
CA PHE A 63 5.94 5.73 -0.92
C PHE A 63 5.76 7.21 -1.26
N GLY A 64 4.53 7.70 -1.30
CA GLY A 64 4.26 9.08 -1.69
C GLY A 64 3.01 9.66 -1.04
N GLU A 65 3.10 10.94 -0.72
CA GLU A 65 1.98 11.76 -0.24
C GLU A 65 1.50 12.78 -1.28
N MET A 66 2.05 12.79 -2.50
CA MET A 66 1.66 13.72 -3.57
C MET A 66 0.17 13.65 -3.91
N VAL A 67 -0.42 12.46 -3.86
CA VAL A 67 -1.86 12.26 -4.09
C VAL A 67 -2.68 12.88 -2.94
N ALA A 68 -2.20 12.78 -1.70
CA ALA A 68 -2.82 13.43 -0.55
C ALA A 68 -2.78 14.95 -0.64
N LEU A 69 -1.67 15.54 -1.09
CA LEU A 69 -1.55 16.98 -1.27
C LEU A 69 -2.62 17.51 -2.24
N LEU A 70 -2.76 16.88 -3.41
CA LEU A 70 -3.80 17.24 -4.40
C LEU A 70 -5.21 17.08 -3.83
N TRP A 71 -5.42 16.05 -3.01
CA TRP A 71 -6.70 15.79 -2.38
C TRP A 71 -7.08 16.86 -1.35
N ASP A 72 -6.13 17.24 -0.50
CA ASP A 72 -6.32 18.27 0.54
C ASP A 72 -6.53 19.67 -0.07
N GLU A 73 -5.98 19.91 -1.26
CA GLU A 73 -6.27 21.11 -2.08
C GLU A 73 -7.65 21.09 -2.76
N GLY A 74 -8.42 20.00 -2.61
CA GLY A 74 -9.72 19.82 -3.24
C GLY A 74 -9.66 19.43 -4.72
N ASN A 75 -8.48 19.13 -5.25
CA ASN A 75 -8.27 18.74 -6.64
C ASN A 75 -8.27 17.21 -6.80
N ALA A 76 -9.42 16.60 -6.50
CA ALA A 76 -9.60 15.15 -6.60
C ALA A 76 -9.34 14.62 -8.02
N ALA A 77 -9.67 15.39 -9.06
CA ALA A 77 -9.44 14.99 -10.46
C ALA A 77 -7.94 14.78 -10.76
N ALA A 78 -7.08 15.70 -10.32
CA ALA A 78 -5.64 15.55 -10.45
C ALA A 78 -5.09 14.40 -9.60
N ALA A 79 -5.64 14.20 -8.40
CA ALA A 79 -5.25 13.11 -7.52
C ALA A 79 -5.48 11.74 -8.18
N LEU A 80 -6.66 11.54 -8.77
CA LEU A 80 -7.00 10.33 -9.51
C LEU A 80 -6.14 10.16 -10.77
N ALA A 81 -5.96 11.23 -11.54
CA ALA A 81 -5.10 11.19 -12.72
C ALA A 81 -3.65 10.80 -12.36
N LEU A 82 -3.14 11.26 -11.21
CA LEU A 82 -1.82 10.88 -10.73
C LEU A 82 -1.76 9.38 -10.35
N GLU A 83 -2.80 8.83 -9.74
CA GLU A 83 -2.89 7.38 -9.48
C GLU A 83 -2.86 6.56 -10.77
N ASP A 84 -3.59 7.00 -11.81
CA ASP A 84 -3.58 6.35 -13.11
C ASP A 84 -2.19 6.37 -13.77
N LEU A 85 -1.46 7.49 -13.65
CA LEU A 85 -0.08 7.58 -14.15
C LEU A 85 0.86 6.62 -13.42
N TRP A 86 0.74 6.51 -12.10
CA TRP A 86 1.49 5.54 -11.31
C TRP A 86 1.18 4.10 -11.71
N ASN A 87 -0.10 3.76 -11.87
CA ASN A 87 -0.54 2.44 -12.31
C ASN A 87 -0.03 2.12 -13.72
N GLY A 88 -0.06 3.10 -14.62
CA GLY A 88 0.53 3.00 -15.95
C GLY A 88 2.04 2.75 -15.89
N LEU A 89 2.76 3.38 -14.97
CA LEU A 89 4.20 3.18 -14.80
C LEU A 89 4.54 1.80 -14.18
N ALA A 90 3.70 1.32 -13.26
CA ALA A 90 3.82 -0.01 -12.65
C ALA A 90 3.62 -1.16 -13.65
N ALA A 91 2.97 -0.91 -14.79
CA ALA A 91 2.91 -1.87 -15.89
C ALA A 91 4.27 -2.10 -16.58
N TRP A 92 5.20 -1.14 -16.48
CA TRP A 92 6.51 -1.18 -17.14
C TRP A 92 7.69 -1.42 -16.18
N HIS A 93 7.51 -1.09 -14.90
CA HIS A 93 8.54 -1.21 -13.86
C HIS A 93 8.04 -2.06 -12.70
N ALA A 94 8.89 -2.97 -12.22
CA ALA A 94 8.55 -3.79 -11.06
C ALA A 94 8.79 -3.00 -9.76
N PHE A 95 7.72 -2.44 -9.19
CA PHE A 95 7.74 -1.81 -7.87
C PHE A 95 6.39 -1.93 -7.16
N ALA A 96 6.39 -1.72 -5.85
CA ALA A 96 5.17 -1.55 -5.07
C ALA A 96 4.99 -0.07 -4.70
N LEU A 97 3.84 0.50 -5.00
CA LEU A 97 3.47 1.86 -4.61
C LEU A 97 2.63 1.85 -3.33
N TYR A 98 2.95 2.76 -2.42
CA TYR A 98 2.20 3.04 -1.19
C TYR A 98 1.80 4.51 -1.19
N CYS A 99 0.54 4.80 -1.52
CA CYS A 99 -0.02 6.14 -1.40
C CYS A 99 -0.52 6.37 0.03
N ALA A 100 -0.11 7.48 0.63
CA ALA A 100 -0.64 7.91 1.92
C ALA A 100 -1.82 8.87 1.72
N TYR A 101 -2.85 8.73 2.55
CA TYR A 101 -3.98 9.66 2.61
C TYR A 101 -4.20 10.06 4.08
N PRO A 102 -4.49 11.34 4.37
CA PRO A 102 -4.92 11.74 5.70
C PRO A 102 -6.26 11.06 6.01
N ALA A 103 -6.39 10.52 7.22
CA ALA A 103 -7.60 9.80 7.62
C ALA A 103 -8.86 10.69 7.57
N ALA A 104 -8.70 11.99 7.81
CA ALA A 104 -9.78 12.97 7.70
C ALA A 104 -10.26 13.17 6.25
N SER A 105 -9.36 13.05 5.27
CA SER A 105 -9.64 13.28 3.85
C SER A 105 -10.46 12.15 3.23
N LEU A 106 -10.37 10.93 3.77
CA LEU A 106 -11.24 9.79 3.46
C LEU A 106 -12.57 9.80 4.23
N ALA A 107 -12.65 10.53 5.34
CA ALA A 107 -13.86 10.69 6.15
C ALA A 107 -14.70 11.92 5.75
N GLY A 108 -14.11 12.84 4.98
CA GLY A 108 -14.70 14.12 4.57
C GLY A 108 -15.48 14.08 3.24
N ALA A 109 -16.17 15.18 2.96
CA ALA A 109 -17.17 15.39 1.91
C ALA A 109 -16.68 15.41 0.45
N VAL A 110 -15.51 14.83 0.15
CA VAL A 110 -15.11 14.57 -1.24
C VAL A 110 -15.84 13.29 -1.63
N GLY A 111 -16.86 13.43 -2.47
CA GLY A 111 -17.95 12.45 -2.66
C GLY A 111 -17.51 10.98 -2.72
N LEU A 112 -18.38 10.10 -2.23
CA LEU A 112 -18.19 8.64 -2.16
C LEU A 112 -17.58 8.02 -3.43
N ASP A 113 -17.83 8.61 -4.59
CA ASP A 113 -17.30 8.19 -5.89
C ASP A 113 -15.77 8.37 -6.02
N ALA A 114 -15.22 9.48 -5.51
CA ALA A 114 -13.78 9.71 -5.54
C ALA A 114 -13.07 8.74 -4.58
N ALA A 115 -13.59 8.56 -3.37
CA ALA A 115 -13.06 7.58 -2.42
C ALA A 115 -13.17 6.14 -2.97
N ALA A 116 -14.26 5.80 -3.67
CA ALA A 116 -14.43 4.52 -4.33
C ALA A 116 -13.43 4.32 -5.48
N HIS A 117 -13.13 5.37 -6.25
CA HIS A 117 -12.12 5.31 -7.30
C HIS A 117 -10.71 5.11 -6.72
N VAL A 118 -10.32 5.86 -5.69
CA VAL A 118 -9.06 5.63 -4.96
C VAL A 118 -8.99 4.18 -4.50
N CYS A 119 -10.06 3.67 -3.90
CA CYS A 119 -10.14 2.27 -3.50
C CYS A 119 -9.94 1.32 -4.70
N ALA A 120 -10.58 1.55 -5.84
CA ALA A 120 -10.46 0.71 -7.03
C ALA A 120 -9.04 0.75 -7.66
N SER A 121 -8.37 1.89 -7.57
CA SER A 121 -7.01 2.10 -8.07
C SER A 121 -5.93 1.49 -7.16
N HIS A 122 -6.32 1.03 -5.95
CA HIS A 122 -5.41 0.43 -4.99
C HIS A 122 -5.69 -1.07 -4.77
N THR A 123 -4.59 -1.82 -4.67
CA THR A 123 -4.67 -3.26 -4.40
C THR A 123 -4.82 -3.58 -2.91
N GLU A 124 -4.43 -2.66 -2.03
CA GLU A 124 -4.35 -2.87 -0.58
C GLU A 124 -4.57 -1.55 0.17
N MET A 125 -5.24 -1.59 1.33
CA MET A 125 -5.33 -0.45 2.25
C MET A 125 -4.79 -0.82 3.63
N ILE A 126 -3.88 0.01 4.14
CA ILE A 126 -3.29 -0.15 5.47
C ILE A 126 -3.84 0.94 6.38
N ALA A 127 -4.76 0.58 7.29
CA ALA A 127 -5.27 1.52 8.29
C ALA A 127 -4.21 1.77 9.38
N PRO A 128 -4.10 3.00 9.93
CA PRO A 128 -3.26 3.27 11.08
C PRO A 128 -3.65 2.39 12.27
N ALA A 129 -2.66 2.01 13.11
CA ALA A 129 -2.90 1.13 14.26
C ALA A 129 -3.97 1.68 15.23
N SER A 130 -4.12 3.01 15.30
CA SER A 130 -5.13 3.71 16.10
C SER A 130 -6.56 3.59 15.59
N TYR A 131 -6.77 3.23 14.32
CA TYR A 131 -8.09 2.95 13.72
C TYR A 131 -8.46 1.46 13.77
N ARG A 132 -7.64 0.61 14.41
CA ARG A 132 -7.99 -0.77 14.74
C ARG A 132 -9.06 -0.75 15.83
N SER A 133 -10.31 -0.54 15.43
CA SER A 133 -11.45 -0.60 16.33
C SER A 133 -11.57 -2.01 16.91
N GLY A 134 -11.41 -2.09 18.24
CA GLY A 134 -11.51 -3.31 19.03
C GLY A 134 -10.34 -3.42 20.01
N GLY A 135 -10.46 -2.78 21.18
CA GLY A 135 -9.42 -2.78 22.19
C GLY A 135 -9.02 -4.19 22.60
N LEU A 136 -7.73 -4.51 22.45
CA LEU A 136 -7.08 -5.61 23.13
C LEU A 136 -5.63 -5.20 23.45
N ASN A 137 -5.24 -5.52 24.69
CA ASN A 137 -3.93 -5.39 25.32
C ASN A 137 -2.72 -5.37 24.35
N GLU A 138 -1.75 -4.51 24.68
CA GLU A 138 -0.46 -4.29 24.00
C GLU A 138 0.49 -5.51 23.94
N ALA A 139 0.03 -6.73 24.18
CA ALA A 139 0.88 -7.94 24.27
C ALA A 139 0.80 -8.91 23.07
N SER A 140 -0.07 -8.69 22.08
CA SER A 140 -0.16 -9.61 20.92
C SER A 140 -0.90 -9.00 19.73
N VAL A 141 -0.31 -7.98 19.09
CA VAL A 141 -0.84 -7.48 17.81
C VAL A 141 -0.52 -8.52 16.73
N LEU A 142 -1.46 -9.44 16.55
CA LEU A 142 -1.44 -10.39 15.44
C LEU A 142 -1.57 -9.65 14.10
N PRO A 143 -0.91 -10.11 13.03
CA PRO A 143 -0.97 -9.44 11.74
C PRO A 143 -2.38 -9.60 11.14
N SER A 144 -3.04 -8.48 10.90
CA SER A 144 -4.35 -8.37 10.25
C SER A 144 -4.32 -7.23 9.22
N ARG A 145 -4.96 -7.43 8.07
CA ARG A 145 -4.92 -6.49 6.94
C ARG A 145 -6.17 -6.59 6.06
N THR A 146 -6.66 -5.44 5.58
CA THR A 146 -7.81 -5.36 4.68
C THR A 146 -7.35 -5.17 3.23
N PHE A 147 -7.98 -5.88 2.31
CA PHE A 147 -7.75 -5.86 0.88
C PHE A 147 -9.05 -5.43 0.18
N LEU A 148 -8.89 -4.76 -0.96
CA LEU A 148 -9.98 -4.35 -1.81
C LEU A 148 -10.14 -5.34 -2.97
N PRO A 149 -11.35 -5.53 -3.53
CA PRO A 149 -11.57 -6.43 -4.64
C PRO A 149 -11.03 -5.81 -5.94
N ALA A 150 -9.72 -5.95 -6.15
CA ALA A 150 -8.98 -5.43 -7.31
C ALA A 150 -8.15 -6.56 -7.97
N PRO A 151 -7.80 -6.46 -9.28
CA PRO A 151 -7.07 -7.50 -10.01
C PRO A 151 -5.74 -7.97 -9.36
N GLY A 152 -5.13 -7.18 -8.47
CA GLY A 152 -3.91 -7.54 -7.74
C GLY A 152 -4.13 -8.12 -6.32
N ALA A 153 -5.36 -8.14 -5.82
CA ALA A 153 -5.65 -8.34 -4.39
C ALA A 153 -5.23 -9.72 -3.89
N ALA A 154 -5.42 -10.76 -4.70
CA ALA A 154 -5.00 -12.12 -4.38
C ALA A 154 -3.46 -12.22 -4.22
N GLY A 155 -2.70 -11.59 -5.12
CA GLY A 155 -1.25 -11.55 -5.03
C GLY A 155 -0.75 -10.74 -3.81
N ALA A 156 -1.42 -9.65 -3.46
CA ALA A 156 -1.10 -8.88 -2.26
C ALA A 156 -1.41 -9.65 -0.97
N ALA A 157 -2.55 -10.34 -0.92
CA ALA A 157 -2.94 -11.19 0.20
C ALA A 157 -1.97 -12.37 0.38
N ASP A 158 -1.54 -13.02 -0.71
CA ASP A 158 -0.52 -14.08 -0.69
C ASP A 158 0.81 -13.59 -0.09
N ARG A 159 1.29 -12.42 -0.53
CA ARG A 159 2.53 -11.82 0.01
C ARG A 159 2.42 -11.49 1.49
N PHE A 160 1.29 -10.92 1.90
CA PHE A 160 1.02 -10.61 3.31
C PHE A 160 1.07 -11.88 4.19
N VAL A 161 0.35 -12.92 3.79
CA VAL A 161 0.30 -14.19 4.54
C VAL A 161 1.66 -14.88 4.55
N THR A 162 2.38 -14.85 3.43
CA THR A 162 3.75 -15.39 3.35
C THR A 162 4.67 -14.67 4.34
N SER A 163 4.64 -13.34 4.37
CA SER A 163 5.47 -12.55 5.28
C SER A 163 5.09 -12.82 6.75
N ALA A 164 3.79 -12.88 7.06
CA ALA A 164 3.29 -13.08 8.40
C ALA A 164 3.60 -14.50 8.95
N LEU A 165 3.46 -15.54 8.13
CA LEU A 165 3.81 -16.90 8.52
C LEU A 165 5.31 -17.06 8.77
N ARG A 166 6.16 -16.44 7.93
CA ARG A 166 7.62 -16.42 8.13
C ARG A 166 7.99 -15.73 9.43
N SER A 167 7.39 -14.57 9.73
CA SER A 167 7.66 -13.86 10.99
C SER A 167 7.20 -14.65 12.23
N LEU A 168 6.21 -15.54 12.07
CA LEU A 168 5.71 -16.42 13.13
C LEU A 168 6.47 -17.76 13.22
N GLY A 169 7.45 -18.02 12.34
CA GLY A 169 8.20 -19.28 12.26
C GLY A 169 7.35 -20.46 11.78
N ALA A 170 6.29 -20.21 11.00
CA ALA A 170 5.29 -21.18 10.58
C ALA A 170 5.40 -21.55 9.09
N ASP A 171 6.61 -21.67 8.56
CA ASP A 171 6.91 -21.91 7.14
C ASP A 171 6.25 -23.17 6.57
N HIS A 172 6.06 -24.19 7.41
CA HIS A 172 5.39 -25.45 7.04
C HIS A 172 3.93 -25.26 6.58
N LEU A 173 3.30 -24.11 6.89
CA LEU A 173 1.93 -23.79 6.49
C LEU A 173 1.84 -23.02 5.17
N LEU A 174 2.97 -22.53 4.62
CA LEU A 174 2.98 -21.62 3.48
C LEU A 174 2.21 -22.19 2.29
N VAL A 175 2.49 -23.42 1.86
CA VAL A 175 1.86 -24.01 0.67
C VAL A 175 0.34 -24.06 0.80
N ARG A 176 -0.18 -24.45 1.97
CA ARG A 176 -1.62 -24.56 2.21
C ARG A 176 -2.28 -23.19 2.34
N ALA A 177 -1.64 -22.27 3.08
CA ALA A 177 -2.17 -20.94 3.30
C ALA A 177 -2.26 -20.13 1.99
N LYS A 178 -1.27 -20.25 1.11
CA LYS A 178 -1.26 -19.58 -0.19
C LYS A 178 -2.44 -19.99 -1.07
N VAL A 179 -2.73 -21.28 -1.17
CA VAL A 179 -3.87 -21.79 -1.97
C VAL A 179 -5.19 -21.22 -1.44
N VAL A 180 -5.43 -21.35 -0.13
CA VAL A 180 -6.68 -20.88 0.49
C VAL A 180 -6.87 -19.38 0.28
N VAL A 181 -5.80 -18.60 0.49
CA VAL A 181 -5.86 -17.13 0.40
C VAL A 181 -6.04 -16.70 -1.06
N ALA A 182 -5.34 -17.31 -2.01
CA ALA A 182 -5.48 -16.99 -3.42
C ALA A 182 -6.90 -17.29 -3.93
N GLU A 183 -7.48 -18.44 -3.56
CA GLU A 183 -8.84 -18.82 -3.96
C GLU A 183 -9.90 -17.90 -3.35
N LEU A 184 -9.80 -17.60 -2.04
CA LEU A 184 -10.77 -16.73 -1.38
C LEU A 184 -10.66 -15.28 -1.83
N ALA A 185 -9.44 -14.78 -2.05
CA ALA A 185 -9.21 -13.42 -2.52
C ALA A 185 -9.63 -13.23 -3.98
N SER A 186 -9.37 -14.20 -4.87
CA SER A 186 -9.74 -14.10 -6.29
C SER A 186 -11.25 -14.08 -6.50
N ASN A 187 -12.01 -14.67 -5.56
CA ASN A 187 -13.47 -14.70 -5.60
C ASN A 187 -14.13 -13.52 -4.85
N ALA A 188 -13.36 -12.69 -4.14
CA ALA A 188 -13.90 -11.59 -3.35
C ALA A 188 -14.41 -10.46 -4.25
N LYS A 189 -15.72 -10.16 -4.14
CA LYS A 189 -16.38 -9.02 -4.83
C LYS A 189 -16.58 -7.80 -3.93
N VAL A 190 -16.24 -7.94 -2.66
CA VAL A 190 -16.31 -6.90 -1.63
C VAL A 190 -14.96 -6.85 -0.91
N PRO A 191 -14.62 -5.76 -0.20
CA PRO A 191 -13.43 -5.71 0.62
C PRO A 191 -13.35 -6.91 1.54
N PHE A 192 -12.15 -7.45 1.77
CA PHE A 192 -11.96 -8.61 2.63
C PHE A 192 -10.74 -8.42 3.53
N ARG A 193 -10.79 -8.97 4.74
CA ARG A 193 -9.72 -8.90 5.73
C ARG A 193 -9.08 -10.26 5.88
N VAL A 194 -7.75 -10.30 5.84
CA VAL A 194 -6.96 -11.48 6.19
C VAL A 194 -6.34 -11.27 7.57
N GLU A 195 -6.55 -12.22 8.46
CA GLU A 195 -6.07 -12.18 9.84
C GLU A 195 -5.38 -13.50 10.19
N LEU A 196 -4.22 -13.42 10.83
CA LEU A 196 -3.51 -14.62 11.30
C LEU A 196 -3.57 -14.66 12.82
N THR A 197 -4.10 -15.74 13.39
CA THR A 197 -4.20 -15.93 14.83
C THR A 197 -3.34 -17.09 15.30
N ARG A 198 -2.59 -16.91 16.39
CA ARG A 198 -1.79 -17.98 17.00
C ARG A 198 -2.67 -18.73 18.01
N HIS A 199 -2.68 -20.06 17.93
CA HIS A 199 -3.37 -20.92 18.88
C HIS A 199 -2.42 -22.00 19.41
N GLU A 200 -2.79 -22.67 20.50
CA GLU A 200 -2.04 -23.82 20.99
C GLU A 200 -1.93 -24.88 19.87
N GLY A 201 -0.70 -25.10 19.39
CA GLY A 201 -0.41 -26.06 18.33
C GLY A 201 -0.43 -25.54 16.89
N GLY A 202 -0.62 -24.25 16.62
CA GLY A 202 -0.54 -23.75 15.24
C GLY A 202 -0.88 -22.28 14.99
N VAL A 203 -1.04 -21.95 13.71
CA VAL A 203 -1.51 -20.65 13.21
C VAL A 203 -2.80 -20.86 12.41
N ARG A 204 -3.83 -20.09 12.71
CA ARG A 204 -5.06 -20.00 11.94
C ARG A 204 -5.00 -18.78 11.02
N VAL A 205 -5.43 -18.95 9.78
CA VAL A 205 -5.54 -17.86 8.79
C VAL A 205 -7.03 -17.71 8.48
N ASP A 206 -7.60 -16.56 8.84
CA ASP A 206 -9.00 -16.22 8.61
C ASP A 206 -9.09 -15.20 7.47
N VAL A 207 -10.01 -15.43 6.54
CA VAL A 207 -10.38 -14.47 5.48
C VAL A 207 -11.83 -14.09 5.67
N ARG A 208 -12.12 -12.82 5.96
CA ARG A 208 -13.47 -12.32 6.24
C ARG A 208 -13.89 -11.29 5.20
N LEU A 209 -15.07 -11.43 4.62
CA LEU A 209 -15.64 -10.42 3.72
C LEU A 209 -16.22 -9.26 4.55
N ALA A 210 -16.15 -8.04 4.03
CA ALA A 210 -16.80 -6.88 4.63
C ALA A 210 -18.32 -7.05 4.57
N GLY A 211 -19.01 -6.85 5.71
CA GLY A 211 -20.46 -6.95 5.82
C GLY A 211 -21.01 -8.29 6.31
N THR A 212 -20.19 -9.32 6.48
CA THR A 212 -20.60 -10.55 7.19
C THR A 212 -20.35 -10.38 8.68
N ALA A 213 -21.40 -10.10 9.46
CA ALA A 213 -21.37 -10.33 10.90
C ALA A 213 -21.26 -11.84 11.15
N ALA A 214 -20.42 -12.22 12.11
CA ALA A 214 -20.25 -13.60 12.56
C ALA A 214 -21.54 -14.17 13.18
#